data_AF-A0A3D5L3J5-F1
#
_entry.id   AF-A0A3D5L3J5-F1
#
_cell.length_a   1.000
_cell.length_b   1.000
_cell.length_c   1.000
_cell.angle_alpha   90.00
_cell.angle_beta   90.00
_cell.angle_gamma   90.00
#
_symmetry.space_group_name_H-M   'P 1'
#
loop_
_entity.id
_entity.type
_entity.pdbx_description
1 polymer ?
#
loop_
_entity_poly.entity_id
_entity_poly.type
_entity_poly.pdbx_seq_one_letter_code
_entity_poly.pdbx_strand_id
1 'polypeptide(L)'
;FYYNNRILVKRIVALPGETVEIGEDGTVLVDGRILEEPYLAAKAKGSSDLKEALTVPKDAFFVLGDERATSIDSRRTEIGCVKTGQLAGKVLFIFPGSEDG
;
A
#
# COMPACT_ATOMS: atom_id res chain seq x y z
N PHE A 1 -10.02 3.89 -0.03
CA PHE A 1 -10.23 5.29 0.40
C PHE A 1 -10.68 6.11 -0.80
N TYR A 2 -11.22 7.31 -0.60
CA TYR A 2 -11.63 8.18 -1.70
C TYR A 2 -10.46 9.05 -2.19
N TYR A 3 -10.31 9.17 -3.50
CA TYR A 3 -9.38 10.09 -4.13
C TYR A 3 -10.01 10.62 -5.42
N ASN A 4 -10.06 11.94 -5.60
CA ASN A 4 -10.70 12.60 -6.76
C ASN A 4 -12.09 12.05 -7.10
N ASN A 5 -12.97 11.94 -6.10
CA ASN A 5 -14.33 11.39 -6.19
C ASN A 5 -14.41 9.93 -6.70
N ARG A 6 -13.32 9.17 -6.63
CA ARG A 6 -13.28 7.74 -6.96
C ARG A 6 -12.89 6.90 -5.75
N ILE A 7 -13.44 5.70 -5.67
CA ILE A 7 -13.04 4.70 -4.68
C ILE A 7 -11.78 3.99 -5.19
N LEU A 8 -10.70 4.07 -4.42
CA LEU A 8 -9.50 3.29 -4.65
C LEU A 8 -9.42 2.15 -3.64
N VAL A 9 -9.18 0.95 -4.16
CA VAL A 9 -8.83 -0.24 -3.38
C VAL A 9 -7.32 -0.38 -3.38
N LYS A 10 -6.76 -0.52 -2.17
CA LYS A 10 -5.33 -0.65 -1.87
C LYS A 10 -5.19 -1.54 -0.65
N ARG A 11 -4.01 -2.13 -0.49
CA ARG A 11 -3.64 -2.95 0.66
C ARG A 11 -2.94 -2.10 1.69
N ILE A 12 -3.30 -2.27 2.97
CA ILE A 12 -2.55 -1.71 4.08
C ILE A 12 -1.25 -2.49 4.21
N VAL A 13 -0.13 -1.78 4.11
CA VAL A 13 1.23 -2.33 4.15
C VAL A 13 1.90 -2.00 5.47
N ALA A 14 1.61 -0.84 6.06
CA ALA A 14 2.04 -0.52 7.42
C ALA A 14 0.97 0.23 8.21
N LEU A 15 1.01 -0.02 9.51
CA LEU A 15 0.11 0.44 10.56
C LEU A 15 0.63 1.74 11.20
N PRO A 16 -0.23 2.44 11.96
CA PRO A 16 0.19 3.63 12.68
C PRO A 16 1.41 3.39 13.58
N GLY A 17 2.44 4.22 13.42
CA GLY A 17 3.69 4.16 14.19
C GLY A 17 4.78 3.26 13.60
N GLU A 18 4.46 2.40 12.63
CA GLU A 18 5.46 1.58 11.94
C GLU A 18 6.27 2.42 10.95
N THR A 19 7.48 1.98 10.63
CA THR A 19 8.36 2.63 9.65
C THR A 19 8.46 1.80 8.38
N VAL A 20 8.23 2.44 7.23
CA VAL A 20 8.27 1.83 5.91
C VAL A 20 9.50 2.30 5.15
N GLU A 21 10.20 1.35 4.56
CA GLU A 21 11.28 1.57 3.60
C GLU A 21 11.00 0.78 2.33
N ILE A 22 11.36 1.34 1.17
CA ILE A 22 11.17 0.67 -0.13
C ILE A 22 12.47 0.75 -0.91
N GLY A 23 13.06 -0.42 -1.20
CA GLY A 23 14.27 -0.55 -1.99
C GLY A 23 14.03 -0.25 -3.47
N GLU A 24 15.12 -0.01 -4.22
CA GLU A 24 15.07 0.21 -5.67
C GLU A 24 14.50 -0.99 -6.44
N ASP A 25 14.67 -2.20 -5.91
CA ASP A 25 14.10 -3.45 -6.42
C ASP A 25 12.60 -3.61 -6.09
N GLY A 26 12.02 -2.69 -5.33
CA GLY A 26 10.64 -2.76 -4.84
C GLY A 26 10.45 -3.64 -3.61
N THR A 27 11.53 -4.10 -2.97
CA THR A 27 11.41 -4.79 -1.68
C THR A 27 10.97 -3.80 -0.61
N VAL A 28 9.89 -4.14 0.10
CA VAL A 28 9.34 -3.33 1.19
C VAL A 28 9.84 -3.87 2.52
N LEU A 29 10.30 -2.97 3.39
CA LEU A 29 10.61 -3.26 4.78
C LEU A 29 9.62 -2.51 5.67
N VAL A 30 9.14 -3.18 6.72
CA VAL A 30 8.33 -2.60 7.79
C VAL A 30 9.06 -2.85 9.11
N ASP A 31 9.38 -1.78 9.84
CA ASP A 31 10.22 -1.80 11.05
C ASP A 31 11.53 -2.59 10.85
N GLY A 32 12.18 -2.37 9.70
CA GLY A 32 13.44 -3.02 9.33
C GLY A 32 13.32 -4.49 8.94
N ARG A 33 12.11 -5.06 8.87
CA ARG A 33 11.88 -6.45 8.45
C ARG A 33 11.31 -6.49 7.04
N ILE A 34 11.84 -7.38 6.20
CA ILE A 34 11.30 -7.61 4.86
C ILE A 34 9.85 -8.06 4.99
N LEU A 35 8.95 -7.36 4.30
CA LEU A 35 7.55 -7.76 4.20
C LEU A 35 7.43 -8.86 3.14
N GLU A 36 6.83 -9.99 3.53
CA GLU A 36 6.45 -11.05 2.59
C GLU A 36 5.16 -10.69 1.88
N GLU A 37 5.19 -10.74 0.55
CA GLU A 37 4.08 -10.25 -0.28
C GLU A 37 3.64 -11.31 -1.31
N PRO A 38 3.14 -12.48 -0.86
CA PRO A 38 2.76 -13.57 -1.76
C PRO A 38 1.58 -13.24 -2.68
N TYR A 39 0.89 -12.12 -2.42
CA TYR A 39 -0.20 -11.60 -3.24
C TYR A 39 0.28 -10.79 -4.46
N LEU A 40 1.58 -10.50 -4.58
CA LEU A 40 2.12 -9.74 -5.70
C LEU A 40 2.47 -10.67 -6.87
N ALA A 41 2.03 -10.28 -8.07
CA ALA A 41 2.54 -10.89 -9.30
C ALA A 41 4.01 -10.51 -9.55
N ALA A 42 4.39 -9.27 -9.23
CA ALA A 42 5.75 -8.76 -9.34
C ALA A 42 6.03 -7.66 -8.31
N LYS A 43 7.27 -7.61 -7.81
CA LYS A 43 7.77 -6.48 -7.03
C LYS A 43 8.22 -5.37 -7.97
N ALA A 44 8.01 -4.12 -7.55
CA ALA A 44 8.55 -2.94 -8.21
C ALA A 44 8.48 -1.75 -7.25
N LYS A 45 9.49 -0.87 -7.31
CA LYS A 45 9.45 0.41 -6.60
C LYS A 45 8.30 1.30 -7.11
N GLY A 46 7.99 1.21 -8.40
CA GLY A 46 6.93 1.97 -9.06
C GLY A 46 7.19 3.48 -9.03
N SER A 47 6.13 4.28 -9.22
CA SER A 47 6.21 5.73 -9.08
C SER A 47 6.25 6.10 -7.59
N SER A 48 7.46 6.31 -7.06
CA SER A 48 7.71 6.66 -5.67
C SER A 48 8.52 7.95 -5.58
N ASP A 49 8.03 8.91 -4.79
CA ASP A 49 8.76 10.14 -4.43
C ASP A 49 9.28 10.11 -2.98
N LEU A 50 9.07 9.00 -2.26
CA LEU A 50 9.74 8.70 -1.00
C LEU A 50 11.25 8.64 -1.21
N LYS A 51 11.98 9.49 -0.48
CA LYS A 51 13.44 9.57 -0.51
C LYS A 51 14.10 8.80 0.62
N GLU A 52 13.39 8.64 1.73
CA GLU A 52 13.88 8.07 2.99
C GLU A 52 12.78 7.21 3.61
N ALA A 53 13.15 6.51 4.69
CA ALA A 53 12.22 5.80 5.54
C ALA A 53 11.09 6.72 6.01
N LEU A 54 9.86 6.21 6.00
CA LEU A 54 8.68 6.96 6.42
C LEU A 54 8.05 6.29 7.63
N THR A 55 7.98 7.01 8.75
CA THR A 55 7.18 6.59 9.91
C THR A 55 5.72 6.99 9.70
N VAL A 56 4.82 6.02 9.79
CA VAL A 56 3.40 6.22 9.60
C VAL A 56 2.82 7.00 10.79
N PRO A 57 2.09 8.10 10.57
CA PRO A 57 1.42 8.83 11.64
C PRO A 57 0.45 7.97 12.45
N LYS A 58 0.25 8.30 13.74
CA LYS A 58 -0.56 7.51 14.70
C LYS A 58 -2.05 7.33 14.31
N ASP A 59 -2.57 8.12 13.38
CA ASP A 59 -3.96 8.09 12.93
C ASP A 59 -4.12 7.64 11.46
N ALA A 60 -3.05 7.12 10.86
CA ALA A 60 -2.98 6.83 9.43
C ALA A 60 -2.39 5.46 9.11
N PHE A 61 -2.54 5.06 7.85
CA PHE A 61 -2.02 3.82 7.30
C PHE A 61 -1.20 4.12 6.06
N PHE A 62 -0.15 3.33 5.84
CA PHE A 62 0.55 3.31 4.57
C PHE A 62 -0.03 2.23 3.68
N VAL A 63 -0.46 2.59 2.47
CA VAL A 63 -1.15 1.65 1.57
C VAL A 63 -0.44 1.55 0.23
N LEU A 64 -0.38 0.34 -0.32
CA LEU A 64 0.15 0.07 -1.66
C LEU A 64 -0.88 -0.63 -2.52
N GLY A 65 -0.80 -0.44 -3.84
CA GLY A 65 -1.50 -1.30 -4.79
C GLY A 65 -0.73 -2.60 -5.03
N ASP A 66 -1.47 -3.66 -5.34
CA ASP A 66 -0.88 -4.95 -5.67
C ASP A 66 -0.22 -4.90 -7.07
N GLU A 67 -0.72 -4.07 -8.00
CA GLU A 67 -0.03 -3.77 -9.25
C GLU A 67 1.05 -2.69 -9.02
N ARG A 68 2.20 -3.13 -8.49
CA ARG A 68 3.24 -2.24 -7.94
C ARG A 68 3.79 -1.24 -8.93
N ALA A 69 3.97 -1.62 -10.19
CA ALA A 69 4.62 -0.80 -11.19
C ALA A 69 3.80 0.46 -11.55
N THR A 70 2.48 0.36 -11.55
CA THR A 70 1.59 1.41 -12.09
C THR A 70 0.63 2.02 -11.06
N SER A 71 0.55 1.45 -9.85
CA SER A 71 -0.36 1.93 -8.82
C SER A 71 -0.04 3.35 -8.33
N ILE A 72 -1.09 4.16 -8.18
CA ILE A 72 -1.07 5.44 -7.48
C ILE A 72 -1.51 5.17 -6.04
N ASP A 73 -0.59 5.33 -5.09
CA ASP A 73 -0.76 4.97 -3.69
C ASP A 73 0.19 5.76 -2.77
N SER A 74 0.38 5.35 -1.52
CA SER A 74 1.11 6.13 -0.50
C SER A 74 2.57 6.43 -0.83
N ARG A 75 3.14 5.79 -1.87
CA ARG A 75 4.48 6.12 -2.40
C ARG A 75 4.59 7.49 -3.03
N ARG A 76 3.47 8.14 -3.34
CA ARG A 76 3.41 9.51 -3.87
C ARG A 76 2.96 10.46 -2.76
N THR A 77 3.69 11.54 -2.56
CA THR A 77 3.37 12.59 -1.57
C THR A 77 1.97 13.19 -1.76
N GLU A 78 1.46 13.22 -2.99
CA GLU A 78 0.07 13.62 -3.31
C GLU A 78 -1.00 12.73 -2.66
N ILE A 79 -0.67 11.46 -2.36
CA ILE A 79 -1.54 10.53 -1.64
C ILE A 79 -1.12 10.45 -0.17
N GLY A 80 0.17 10.19 0.08
CA GLY A 80 0.74 10.02 1.40
C GLY A 80 0.07 8.93 2.24
N CYS A 81 0.21 9.02 3.56
CA CYS A 81 -0.48 8.13 4.48
C CYS A 81 -1.98 8.46 4.53
N VAL A 82 -2.79 7.41 4.51
CA VAL A 82 -4.25 7.52 4.47
C VAL A 82 -4.79 7.52 5.90
N LYS A 83 -5.46 8.59 6.30
CA LYS A 83 -6.05 8.70 7.64
C LYS A 83 -7.19 7.71 7.81
N THR A 84 -7.38 7.24 9.04
CA THR A 84 -8.47 6.32 9.40
C THR A 84 -9.83 6.83 8.95
N GLY A 85 -10.11 8.13 9.10
CA GLY A 85 -11.37 8.74 8.65
C GLY A 85 -11.58 8.80 7.13
N GLN A 86 -10.54 8.56 6.32
CA GLN A 86 -10.64 8.48 4.86
C GLN A 86 -10.90 7.05 4.37
N LEU A 87 -10.87 6.06 5.27
CA LEU A 87 -11.20 4.69 4.95
C LEU A 87 -12.71 4.53 4.84
N ALA A 88 -13.18 4.23 3.63
CA ALA A 88 -14.60 3.98 3.35
C ALA A 88 -15.07 2.60 3.87
N GLY A 89 -14.13 1.65 4.07
CA GLY A 89 -14.44 0.28 4.49
C GLY A 89 -13.24 -0.65 4.32
N LYS A 90 -13.36 -1.87 4.85
CA LYS A 90 -12.36 -2.95 4.74
C LYS A 90 -12.89 -4.04 3.80
N VAL A 91 -12.11 -4.43 2.80
CA VAL A 91 -12.39 -5.63 1.99
C VAL A 91 -11.80 -6.82 2.74
N LEU A 92 -12.63 -7.78 3.16
CA LEU A 92 -12.17 -8.95 3.92
C LEU A 92 -11.81 -10.15 3.03
N PHE A 93 -12.37 -10.30 1.82
CA PHE A 93 -12.08 -11.40 0.91
C PHE A 93 -12.28 -11.00 -0.56
N ILE A 94 -11.39 -11.46 -1.43
CA ILE A 94 -11.64 -11.57 -2.88
C ILE A 94 -11.80 -13.07 -3.13
N PHE A 95 -13.00 -13.52 -3.48
CA PHE A 95 -13.19 -14.89 -3.95
C PHE A 95 -12.51 -15.02 -5.31
N PRO A 96 -11.53 -15.93 -5.51
CA PRO A 96 -11.21 -16.36 -6.86
C PRO A 96 -12.50 -16.96 -7.43
N GLY A 97 -12.97 -16.44 -8.57
CA GLY A 97 -14.12 -17.03 -9.24
C GLY A 97 -13.85 -18.52 -9.40
N SER A 98 -14.75 -19.37 -8.92
CA SER A 98 -14.76 -20.77 -9.30
C SER A 98 -14.79 -20.82 -10.82
N GLU A 99 -13.80 -21.43 -11.44
CA GLU A 99 -13.96 -21.93 -12.80
C GLU A 99 -15.11 -22.93 -12.72
N ASP A 100 -16.27 -22.55 -13.25
CA ASP A 100 -17.34 -23.50 -13.51
C ASP A 100 -16.76 -24.55 -14.46
N GLY A 101 -16.85 -25.82 -14.05
CA GLY A 101 -16.18 -26.97 -14.65
C GLY A 101 -16.65 -27.38 -16.05
#